data_AF-M7NF12-F1
#
_entry.id   AF-M7NF12-F1
#
_cell.length_a   1.000
_cell.length_b   1.000
_cell.length_c   1.000
_cell.angle_alpha   90.00
_cell.angle_beta   90.00
_cell.angle_gamma   90.00
#
_symmetry.space_group_name_H-M   'P 1'
#
loop_
_entity.id
_entity.type
_entity.pdbx_description
1 polymer ?
#
loop_
_entity_poly.entity_id
_entity_poly.type
_entity_poly.pdbx_seq_one_letter_code
_entity_poly.pdbx_strand_id
1 'polypeptide(L)'
;MTSRLLNRWVSNPKSARLGFWGLLMFSVLINSITLQADNQVFILYIFTVIFLGIGYSDKPKRVLFILTALVVTCRYFLIPDGGSGLLAYLLHFLTYYLITLISAGLIRYAQRVREDNLELTTALSNALDSRDPYTLNHSMNVAKYALLIAEQMELSKEECDIIRQGALLHDIGKIGVPEQILLKKGRLTDEEYEIIQSHPTIGYDMIKHVGEFSQNGVLDIVLHHHERFDGKGYPKRLKGHEIPLFARIVAVADTYDAMTSKRVYRDALDQNTALNEIRKGKGTQFDPEIADVFDEVIRSAGHRKSNA
;
A
#
# COMPACT_ATOMS: atom_id res chain seq x y z
N MET A 1 9.92 1.93 -16.06
CA MET A 1 8.76 2.82 -16.32
C MET A 1 7.53 2.03 -16.76
N THR A 2 7.67 1.03 -17.64
CA THR A 2 6.60 0.10 -18.07
C THR A 2 6.04 -0.76 -16.94
N SER A 3 6.87 -1.23 -16.00
CA SER A 3 6.42 -2.03 -14.83
C SER A 3 5.49 -1.27 -13.89
N ARG A 4 5.79 -0.01 -13.58
CA ARG A 4 4.96 0.84 -12.70
C ARG A 4 3.60 1.17 -13.33
N LEU A 5 3.55 1.43 -14.64
CA LEU A 5 2.30 1.71 -15.34
C LEU A 5 1.40 0.46 -15.42
N LEU A 6 2.00 -0.71 -15.70
CA LEU A 6 1.28 -1.99 -15.73
C LEU A 6 0.77 -2.36 -14.34
N ASN A 7 1.59 -2.23 -13.29
CA ASN A 7 1.18 -2.49 -11.90
C ASN A 7 0.06 -1.56 -11.45
N ARG A 8 0.14 -0.25 -11.77
CA ARG A 8 -0.91 0.72 -11.42
C ARG A 8 -2.24 0.43 -12.11
N TRP A 9 -2.20 -0.14 -13.30
CA TRP A 9 -3.39 -0.56 -14.05
C TRP A 9 -4.01 -1.85 -13.51
N VAL A 10 -3.16 -2.81 -13.13
CA VAL A 10 -3.57 -4.11 -12.57
C VAL A 10 -4.07 -3.97 -11.13
N SER A 11 -3.49 -3.05 -10.34
CA SER A 11 -3.86 -2.82 -8.94
C SER A 11 -5.13 -1.99 -8.76
N ASN A 12 -5.61 -1.31 -9.82
CA ASN A 12 -6.83 -0.51 -9.79
C ASN A 12 -7.95 -1.15 -10.64
N PRO A 13 -8.98 -1.74 -10.02
CA PRO A 13 -10.10 -2.35 -10.74
C PRO A 13 -10.82 -1.37 -11.67
N LYS A 14 -10.83 -0.06 -11.36
CA LYS A 14 -11.52 0.95 -12.18
C LYS A 14 -10.83 1.16 -13.53
N SER A 15 -9.50 1.22 -13.57
CA SER A 15 -8.76 1.36 -14.84
C SER A 15 -8.93 0.11 -15.70
N ALA A 16 -8.86 -1.08 -15.11
CA ALA A 16 -9.09 -2.31 -15.85
C ALA A 16 -10.53 -2.41 -16.42
N ARG A 17 -11.55 -1.93 -15.69
CA ARG A 17 -12.92 -1.82 -16.21
C ARG A 17 -13.04 -0.83 -17.36
N LEU A 18 -12.36 0.32 -17.27
CA LEU A 18 -12.31 1.30 -18.35
C LEU A 18 -11.64 0.70 -19.59
N GLY A 19 -10.53 -0.01 -19.40
CA GLY A 19 -9.84 -0.75 -20.47
C GLY A 19 -10.71 -1.81 -21.11
N PHE A 20 -11.48 -2.57 -20.32
CA PHE A 20 -12.45 -3.54 -20.85
C PHE A 20 -13.45 -2.89 -21.81
N TRP A 21 -14.11 -1.82 -21.40
CA TRP A 21 -15.11 -1.14 -22.24
C TRP A 21 -14.46 -0.46 -23.45
N GLY A 22 -13.31 0.19 -23.27
CA GLY A 22 -12.56 0.81 -24.35
C GLY A 22 -12.12 -0.20 -25.42
N LEU A 23 -11.57 -1.35 -24.99
CA LEU A 23 -11.16 -2.43 -25.90
C LEU A 23 -12.35 -3.08 -26.58
N LEU A 24 -13.46 -3.31 -25.88
CA LEU A 24 -14.66 -3.89 -26.50
C LEU A 24 -15.21 -2.98 -27.60
N MET A 25 -15.35 -1.68 -27.32
CA MET A 25 -15.80 -0.70 -28.30
C MET A 25 -14.85 -0.60 -29.49
N PHE A 26 -13.54 -0.55 -29.23
CA PHE A 26 -12.54 -0.53 -30.28
C PHE A 26 -12.57 -1.79 -31.14
N SER A 27 -12.72 -2.97 -30.53
CA SER A 27 -12.79 -4.25 -31.22
C SER A 27 -14.01 -4.30 -32.17
N VAL A 28 -15.17 -3.86 -31.69
CA VAL A 28 -16.40 -3.80 -32.48
C VAL A 28 -16.27 -2.80 -33.63
N LEU A 29 -15.71 -1.61 -33.38
CA LEU A 29 -15.53 -0.58 -34.39
C LEU A 29 -14.57 -1.03 -35.50
N ILE A 30 -13.40 -1.56 -35.14
CA ILE A 30 -12.40 -2.04 -36.10
C ILE A 30 -12.99 -3.17 -36.95
N ASN A 31 -13.67 -4.14 -36.34
CA ASN A 31 -14.34 -5.20 -37.10
C ASN A 31 -15.43 -4.69 -38.05
N SER A 32 -16.10 -3.60 -37.70
CA SER A 32 -17.15 -3.01 -38.55
C SER A 32 -16.57 -2.27 -39.76
N ILE A 33 -15.34 -1.75 -39.67
CA ILE A 33 -14.65 -1.00 -40.73
C ILE A 33 -13.83 -1.94 -41.62
N THR A 34 -13.17 -2.92 -41.01
CA THR A 34 -12.28 -3.87 -41.71
C THR A 34 -13.16 -4.94 -42.35
N LEU A 35 -13.65 -4.69 -43.56
CA LEU A 35 -14.46 -5.60 -44.37
C LEU A 35 -13.88 -7.04 -44.36
N GLN A 36 -14.40 -7.91 -43.48
CA GLN A 36 -14.40 -9.39 -43.44
C GLN A 36 -13.13 -10.19 -43.83
N ALA A 37 -11.97 -9.59 -44.09
CA ALA A 37 -10.85 -10.27 -44.75
C ALA A 37 -9.67 -10.62 -43.84
N ASP A 38 -9.58 -10.06 -42.63
CA ASP A 38 -8.41 -10.28 -41.76
C ASP A 38 -8.79 -10.96 -40.44
N ASN A 39 -8.51 -12.27 -40.37
CA ASN A 39 -8.78 -13.09 -39.17
C ASN A 39 -8.01 -12.59 -37.93
N GLN A 40 -7.06 -11.66 -38.05
CA GLN A 40 -6.22 -11.24 -36.92
C GLN A 40 -6.98 -10.45 -35.83
N VAL A 41 -8.18 -9.93 -36.11
CA VAL A 41 -8.94 -9.09 -35.17
C VAL A 41 -9.51 -9.88 -33.98
N PHE A 42 -9.58 -11.22 -34.04
CA PHE A 42 -10.03 -12.04 -32.89
C PHE A 42 -9.17 -11.83 -31.64
N ILE A 43 -7.90 -11.45 -31.82
CA ILE A 43 -6.95 -11.22 -30.72
C ILE A 43 -7.44 -10.10 -29.80
N LEU A 44 -8.11 -9.07 -30.35
CA LEU A 44 -8.64 -7.97 -29.56
C LEU A 44 -9.74 -8.43 -28.59
N TYR A 45 -10.54 -9.42 -28.98
CA TYR A 45 -11.56 -10.00 -28.11
C TYR A 45 -10.94 -10.87 -27.01
N ILE A 46 -9.82 -11.54 -27.27
CA ILE A 46 -9.03 -12.24 -26.24
C ILE A 46 -8.53 -11.25 -25.20
N PHE A 47 -7.92 -10.12 -25.62
CA PHE A 47 -7.52 -9.07 -24.69
C PHE A 47 -8.72 -8.51 -23.92
N THR A 48 -9.85 -8.29 -24.59
CA THR A 48 -11.07 -7.82 -23.94
C THR A 48 -11.51 -8.73 -22.79
N VAL A 49 -11.51 -10.06 -22.97
CA VAL A 49 -11.88 -10.99 -21.88
C VAL A 49 -10.82 -11.10 -20.77
N ILE A 50 -9.54 -10.87 -21.07
CA ILE A 50 -8.50 -10.72 -20.03
C ILE A 50 -8.79 -9.49 -19.16
N PHE A 51 -9.05 -8.33 -19.78
CA PHE A 51 -9.40 -7.10 -19.06
C PHE A 51 -10.71 -7.22 -18.28
N LEU A 52 -11.69 -7.96 -18.82
CA LEU A 52 -12.91 -8.34 -18.10
C LEU A 52 -12.57 -9.11 -16.81
N GLY A 53 -11.74 -10.15 -16.92
CA GLY A 53 -11.32 -10.95 -15.78
C GLY A 53 -10.58 -10.14 -14.71
N ILE A 54 -9.68 -9.24 -15.12
CA ILE A 54 -8.93 -8.38 -14.21
C ILE A 54 -9.85 -7.35 -13.53
N GLY A 55 -10.62 -6.59 -14.30
CA GLY A 55 -11.40 -5.45 -13.81
C GLY A 55 -12.64 -5.83 -12.99
N TYR A 56 -13.16 -7.05 -13.18
CA TYR A 56 -14.34 -7.55 -12.47
C TYR A 56 -14.01 -8.74 -11.56
N SER A 57 -12.75 -8.90 -11.17
CA SER A 57 -12.29 -9.96 -10.26
C SER A 57 -12.97 -9.94 -8.88
N ASP A 58 -13.43 -8.76 -8.44
CA ASP A 58 -14.21 -8.48 -7.22
C ASP A 58 -15.71 -8.81 -7.34
N LYS A 59 -16.20 -9.13 -8.54
CA LYS A 59 -17.62 -9.39 -8.80
C LYS A 59 -17.96 -10.89 -8.76
N PRO A 60 -19.23 -11.23 -8.47
CA PRO A 60 -19.67 -12.62 -8.47
C PRO A 60 -19.54 -13.22 -9.87
N LYS A 61 -19.29 -14.54 -9.95
CA LYS A 61 -19.10 -15.28 -11.21
C LYS A 61 -20.24 -15.08 -12.22
N ARG A 62 -21.46 -14.81 -11.75
CA ARG A 62 -22.63 -14.49 -12.61
C ARG A 62 -22.40 -13.24 -13.48
N VAL A 63 -21.74 -12.20 -12.94
CA VAL A 63 -21.42 -10.98 -13.70
C VAL A 63 -20.39 -11.28 -14.78
N LEU A 64 -19.34 -12.05 -14.43
CA LEU A 64 -18.33 -12.48 -15.40
C LEU A 64 -18.93 -13.32 -16.53
N PHE A 65 -19.86 -14.22 -16.20
CA PHE A 65 -20.59 -15.04 -17.17
C PHE A 65 -21.37 -14.18 -18.17
N ILE A 66 -22.18 -13.24 -17.67
CA ILE A 66 -23.00 -12.34 -18.51
C ILE A 66 -22.12 -11.48 -19.42
N LEU A 67 -21.07 -10.87 -18.88
CA LEU A 67 -20.18 -10.02 -19.67
C LEU A 67 -19.35 -10.82 -20.68
N THR A 68 -18.95 -12.05 -20.35
CA THR A 68 -18.29 -12.94 -21.33
C THR A 68 -19.27 -13.31 -22.45
N ALA A 69 -20.53 -13.60 -22.12
CA ALA A 69 -21.56 -13.90 -23.13
C ALA A 69 -21.76 -12.72 -24.08
N LEU A 70 -21.76 -11.49 -23.56
CA LEU A 70 -21.82 -10.27 -24.37
C LEU A 70 -20.63 -10.19 -25.35
N VAL A 71 -19.39 -10.35 -24.87
CA VAL A 71 -18.19 -10.29 -25.72
C VAL A 71 -18.22 -11.35 -26.81
N VAL A 72 -18.61 -12.59 -26.46
CA VAL A 72 -18.71 -13.71 -27.41
C VAL A 72 -19.81 -13.48 -28.42
N THR A 73 -20.95 -12.91 -28.01
CA THR A 73 -22.04 -12.53 -28.91
C THR A 73 -21.57 -11.48 -29.93
N CYS A 74 -20.91 -10.42 -29.46
CA CYS A 74 -20.33 -9.41 -30.35
C CYS A 74 -19.33 -10.03 -31.34
N ARG A 75 -18.44 -10.90 -30.86
CA ARG A 75 -17.47 -11.61 -31.72
C ARG A 75 -18.17 -12.47 -32.77
N TYR A 76 -19.13 -13.28 -32.34
CA TYR A 76 -19.81 -14.27 -33.19
C TYR A 76 -20.56 -13.64 -34.37
N PHE A 77 -21.16 -12.46 -34.17
CA PHE A 77 -21.86 -11.76 -35.25
C PHE A 77 -20.94 -10.94 -36.15
N LEU A 78 -19.78 -10.50 -35.66
CA LEU A 78 -18.88 -9.60 -36.39
C LEU A 78 -17.74 -10.31 -37.11
N ILE A 79 -17.35 -11.51 -36.67
CA ILE A 79 -16.28 -12.31 -37.30
C ILE A 79 -16.91 -13.59 -37.86
N PRO A 80 -17.12 -13.68 -39.17
CA PRO A 80 -17.61 -14.89 -39.82
C PRO A 80 -16.48 -15.92 -39.92
N ASP A 81 -16.32 -16.72 -38.88
CA ASP A 81 -15.53 -17.95 -38.96
C ASP A 81 -16.43 -18.98 -39.66
N GLY A 82 -15.97 -19.66 -40.72
CA GLY A 82 -16.79 -20.58 -41.54
C GLY A 82 -17.54 -21.72 -40.81
N GLY A 83 -17.51 -21.79 -39.47
CA GLY A 83 -18.42 -22.55 -38.61
C GLY A 83 -19.52 -21.66 -38.01
N SER A 84 -20.61 -21.39 -38.75
CA SER A 84 -21.77 -20.62 -38.28
C SER A 84 -22.73 -21.42 -37.38
N GLY A 85 -22.20 -22.34 -36.56
CA GLY A 85 -23.00 -23.27 -35.75
C GLY A 85 -23.05 -22.93 -34.27
N LEU A 86 -24.09 -23.41 -33.59
CA LEU A 86 -24.23 -23.33 -32.12
C LEU A 86 -22.99 -23.90 -31.40
N LEU A 87 -22.41 -24.98 -31.93
CA LEU A 87 -21.20 -25.60 -31.38
C LEU A 87 -20.00 -24.62 -31.38
N ALA A 88 -19.83 -23.84 -32.45
CA ALA A 88 -18.76 -22.85 -32.52
C ALA A 88 -18.99 -21.73 -31.50
N TYR A 89 -20.22 -21.25 -31.35
CA TYR A 89 -20.57 -20.27 -30.31
C TYR A 89 -20.25 -20.80 -28.91
N LEU A 90 -20.67 -22.04 -28.60
CA LEU A 90 -20.42 -22.66 -27.30
C LEU A 90 -18.93 -22.88 -27.03
N LEU A 91 -18.14 -23.24 -28.05
CA LEU A 91 -16.69 -23.40 -27.92
C LEU A 91 -15.98 -22.07 -27.64
N HIS A 92 -16.37 -21.00 -28.34
CA HIS A 92 -15.87 -19.65 -28.06
C HIS A 92 -16.29 -19.18 -26.67
N PHE A 93 -17.55 -19.43 -26.29
CA PHE A 93 -18.03 -19.08 -24.97
C PHE A 93 -17.24 -19.79 -23.88
N LEU A 94 -17.03 -21.10 -24.01
CA LEU A 94 -16.26 -21.90 -23.06
C LEU A 94 -14.82 -21.40 -22.94
N THR A 95 -14.13 -21.19 -24.06
CA THR A 95 -12.73 -20.74 -24.06
C THR A 95 -12.58 -19.33 -23.49
N TYR A 96 -13.45 -18.40 -23.85
CA TYR A 96 -13.40 -17.02 -23.39
C TYR A 96 -13.77 -16.92 -21.92
N TYR A 97 -14.76 -17.71 -21.48
CA TYR A 97 -15.13 -17.78 -20.08
C TYR A 97 -14.00 -18.39 -19.23
N LEU A 98 -13.30 -19.41 -19.74
CA LEU A 98 -12.12 -19.96 -19.09
C LEU A 98 -11.01 -18.92 -18.93
N ILE A 99 -10.72 -18.13 -19.97
CA ILE A 99 -9.75 -17.03 -19.90
C ILE A 99 -10.18 -16.00 -18.84
N THR A 100 -11.43 -15.54 -18.87
CA THR A 100 -11.99 -14.62 -17.86
C THR A 100 -11.83 -15.17 -16.44
N LEU A 101 -12.11 -16.46 -16.22
CA LEU A 101 -11.98 -17.11 -14.93
C LEU A 101 -10.52 -17.23 -14.46
N ILE A 102 -9.60 -17.57 -15.36
CA ILE A 102 -8.16 -17.66 -15.06
C ILE A 102 -7.64 -16.27 -14.70
N SER A 103 -7.88 -15.26 -15.53
CA SER A 103 -7.46 -13.88 -15.26
C SER A 103 -8.03 -13.35 -13.94
N ALA A 104 -9.32 -13.56 -13.68
CA ALA A 104 -9.95 -13.18 -12.41
C ALA A 104 -9.40 -13.98 -11.21
N GLY A 105 -9.08 -15.26 -11.42
CA GLY A 105 -8.50 -16.14 -10.42
C GLY A 105 -7.10 -15.70 -10.00
N LEU A 106 -6.25 -15.36 -10.97
CA LEU A 106 -4.90 -14.84 -10.73
C LEU A 106 -4.92 -13.54 -9.92
N ILE A 107 -5.82 -12.61 -10.25
CA ILE A 107 -5.95 -11.35 -9.48
C ILE A 107 -6.43 -11.60 -8.06
N ARG A 108 -7.43 -12.46 -7.86
CA ARG A 108 -7.89 -12.82 -6.50
C ARG A 108 -6.81 -13.52 -5.69
N TYR A 109 -6.03 -14.38 -6.32
CA TYR A 109 -4.91 -15.05 -5.68
C TYR A 109 -3.83 -14.04 -5.25
N ALA A 110 -3.44 -13.13 -6.15
CA ALA A 110 -2.47 -12.08 -5.84
C ALA A 110 -2.97 -11.14 -4.71
N GLN A 111 -4.25 -10.78 -4.71
CA GLN A 111 -4.87 -9.99 -3.64
C GLN A 111 -4.83 -10.72 -2.30
N ARG A 112 -5.18 -12.01 -2.27
CA ARG A 112 -5.14 -12.85 -1.07
C ARG A 112 -3.72 -12.95 -0.50
N VAL A 113 -2.73 -13.25 -1.33
CA VAL A 113 -1.33 -13.30 -0.89
C VAL A 113 -0.89 -11.97 -0.27
N ARG A 114 -1.34 -10.85 -0.83
CA ARG A 114 -1.04 -9.53 -0.28
C ARG A 114 -1.72 -9.26 1.08
N GLU A 115 -2.98 -9.69 1.23
CA GLU A 115 -3.71 -9.62 2.50
C GLU A 115 -3.02 -10.49 3.56
N ASP A 116 -2.71 -11.75 3.23
CA ASP A 116 -2.03 -12.69 4.11
C ASP A 116 -0.66 -12.16 4.57
N ASN A 117 0.13 -11.56 3.65
CA ASN A 117 1.41 -10.92 3.99
C ASN A 117 1.24 -9.75 4.97
N LEU A 118 0.16 -8.98 4.83
CA LEU A 118 -0.12 -7.83 5.67
C LEU A 118 -0.61 -8.26 7.05
N GLU A 119 -1.42 -9.32 7.13
CA GLU A 119 -1.81 -9.96 8.38
C GLU A 119 -0.59 -10.53 9.11
N LEU A 120 0.30 -11.22 8.40
CA LEU A 120 1.57 -11.71 8.96
C LEU A 120 2.44 -10.56 9.47
N THR A 121 2.59 -9.49 8.68
CA THR A 121 3.34 -8.29 9.08
C THR A 121 2.75 -7.68 10.36
N THR A 122 1.43 -7.60 10.44
CA THR A 122 0.71 -7.08 11.62
C THR A 122 0.89 -8.00 12.83
N ALA A 123 0.86 -9.31 12.64
CA ALA A 123 1.10 -10.29 13.71
C ALA A 123 2.54 -10.19 14.26
N LEU A 124 3.54 -10.04 13.39
CA LEU A 124 4.93 -9.82 13.78
C LEU A 124 5.11 -8.51 14.56
N SER A 125 4.51 -7.44 14.08
CA SER A 125 4.47 -6.13 14.76
C SER A 125 3.83 -6.24 16.15
N ASN A 126 2.68 -6.90 16.27
CA ASN A 126 2.02 -7.12 17.55
C ASN A 126 2.84 -7.99 18.51
N ALA A 127 3.54 -9.01 17.98
CA ALA A 127 4.44 -9.84 18.78
C ALA A 127 5.63 -9.03 19.32
N LEU A 128 6.17 -8.11 18.53
CA LEU A 128 7.19 -7.17 18.96
C LEU A 128 6.67 -6.22 20.04
N ASP A 129 5.53 -5.55 19.78
CA ASP A 129 4.89 -4.63 20.71
C ASP A 129 4.57 -5.34 22.05
N SER A 130 4.32 -6.66 22.04
CA SER A 130 4.09 -7.42 23.29
C SER A 130 5.33 -7.55 24.19
N ARG A 131 6.55 -7.45 23.62
CA ARG A 131 7.80 -7.47 24.40
C ARG A 131 8.07 -6.15 25.10
N ASP A 132 7.48 -5.07 24.60
CA ASP A 132 7.56 -3.74 25.21
C ASP A 132 6.18 -3.41 25.80
N PRO A 133 5.97 -3.60 27.12
CA PRO A 133 4.69 -3.36 27.80
C PRO A 133 4.10 -1.97 27.55
N TYR A 134 4.89 -1.03 27.02
CA TYR A 134 4.55 0.36 26.78
C TYR A 134 4.02 0.63 25.36
N THR A 135 3.99 -0.37 24.48
CA THR A 135 3.73 -0.21 23.03
C THR A 135 2.49 -0.96 22.52
N LEU A 136 1.58 -1.41 23.38
CA LEU A 136 0.34 -2.08 22.93
C LEU A 136 -0.43 -1.24 21.88
N ASN A 137 -0.40 -1.69 20.62
CA ASN A 137 -0.94 -1.05 19.42
C ASN A 137 -0.19 0.22 18.94
N HIS A 138 1.01 0.49 19.43
CA HIS A 138 1.82 1.64 19.02
C HIS A 138 2.08 1.59 17.51
N SER A 139 2.65 0.48 17.02
CA SER A 139 2.98 0.32 15.62
C SER A 139 1.74 0.45 14.72
N MET A 140 0.58 -0.05 15.18
CA MET A 140 -0.70 0.13 14.50
C MET A 140 -1.18 1.59 14.47
N ASN A 141 -1.03 2.33 15.57
CA ASN A 141 -1.40 3.74 15.62
C ASN A 141 -0.48 4.59 14.73
N VAL A 142 0.82 4.32 14.74
CA VAL A 142 1.79 4.96 13.84
C VAL A 142 1.40 4.73 12.39
N ALA A 143 1.09 3.47 12.02
CA ALA A 143 0.62 3.15 10.68
C ALA A 143 -0.67 3.91 10.31
N LYS A 144 -1.62 4.02 11.25
CA LYS A 144 -2.86 4.78 11.05
C LYS A 144 -2.60 6.26 10.82
N TYR A 145 -1.76 6.91 11.63
CA TYR A 145 -1.45 8.33 11.47
C TYR A 145 -0.64 8.59 10.19
N ALA A 146 0.30 7.72 9.86
CA ALA A 146 1.08 7.82 8.62
C ALA A 146 0.20 7.68 7.37
N LEU A 147 -0.79 6.78 7.39
CA LEU A 147 -1.78 6.65 6.31
C LEU A 147 -2.65 7.89 6.16
N LEU A 148 -3.10 8.48 7.27
CA LEU A 148 -3.87 9.72 7.25
C LEU A 148 -3.10 10.88 6.59
N ILE A 149 -1.80 10.98 6.85
CA ILE A 149 -0.92 11.95 6.18
C ILE A 149 -0.81 11.61 4.69
N ALA A 150 -0.49 10.36 4.35
CA ALA A 150 -0.30 9.91 2.98
C ALA A 150 -1.54 10.15 2.09
N GLU A 151 -2.73 9.88 2.63
CA GLU A 151 -4.01 10.13 1.94
C GLU A 151 -4.24 11.62 1.71
N GLN A 152 -3.93 12.48 2.69
CA GLN A 152 -4.06 13.94 2.54
C GLN A 152 -3.05 14.51 1.54
N MET A 153 -1.88 13.88 1.40
CA MET A 153 -0.87 14.21 0.38
C MET A 153 -1.17 13.60 -0.99
N GLU A 154 -2.34 12.98 -1.17
CA GLU A 154 -2.79 12.34 -2.42
C GLU A 154 -1.83 11.24 -2.94
N LEU A 155 -1.11 10.56 -2.03
CA LEU A 155 -0.25 9.44 -2.40
C LEU A 155 -1.10 8.28 -2.95
N SER A 156 -0.51 7.51 -3.86
CA SER A 156 -1.18 6.38 -4.47
C SER A 156 -1.42 5.26 -3.45
N LYS A 157 -2.42 4.41 -3.71
CA LYS A 157 -2.72 3.26 -2.85
C LYS A 157 -1.49 2.35 -2.61
N GLU A 158 -0.65 2.20 -3.62
CA GLU A 158 0.59 1.42 -3.51
C GLU A 158 1.57 2.04 -2.51
N GLU A 159 1.75 3.37 -2.56
CA GLU A 159 2.58 4.11 -1.60
C GLU A 159 2.00 4.08 -0.19
N CYS A 160 0.68 4.19 -0.05
CA CYS A 160 0.01 4.01 1.25
C CYS A 160 0.25 2.60 1.82
N ASP A 161 0.18 1.55 0.99
CA ASP A 161 0.43 0.18 1.43
C ASP A 161 1.90 -0.01 1.87
N ILE A 162 2.87 0.61 1.18
CA ILE A 162 4.29 0.65 1.58
C ILE A 162 4.44 1.35 2.93
N ILE A 163 3.86 2.54 3.08
CA ILE A 163 3.92 3.33 4.32
C ILE A 163 3.32 2.52 5.48
N ARG A 164 2.19 1.85 5.26
CA ARG A 164 1.56 0.99 6.28
C ARG A 164 2.49 -0.14 6.71
N GLN A 165 3.10 -0.87 5.77
CA GLN A 165 4.04 -1.96 6.08
C GLN A 165 5.29 -1.45 6.82
N GLY A 166 5.90 -0.36 6.33
CA GLY A 166 7.07 0.23 6.96
C GLY A 166 6.77 0.79 8.35
N ALA A 167 5.61 1.42 8.55
CA ALA A 167 5.18 1.91 9.86
C ALA A 167 4.92 0.76 10.86
N LEU A 168 4.36 -0.37 10.42
CA LEU A 168 4.19 -1.54 11.30
C LEU A 168 5.54 -2.16 11.71
N LEU A 169 6.55 -2.04 10.85
CA LEU A 169 7.87 -2.68 11.03
C LEU A 169 8.97 -1.70 11.46
N HIS A 170 8.69 -0.41 11.64
CA HIS A 170 9.71 0.63 11.85
C HIS A 170 10.64 0.27 13.03
N ASP A 171 10.06 -0.32 14.07
CA ASP A 171 10.73 -0.70 15.30
C ASP A 171 11.23 -2.15 15.34
N ILE A 172 11.14 -2.94 14.26
CA ILE A 172 11.43 -4.40 14.26
C ILE A 172 12.82 -4.75 14.80
N GLY A 173 13.79 -3.84 14.64
CA GLY A 173 15.13 -4.02 15.18
C GLY A 173 15.23 -4.00 16.71
N LYS A 174 14.20 -3.54 17.44
CA LYS A 174 14.14 -3.62 18.91
C LYS A 174 14.24 -5.06 19.41
N ILE A 175 13.99 -6.07 18.56
CA ILE A 175 14.28 -7.48 18.87
C ILE A 175 15.74 -7.68 19.30
N GLY A 176 16.67 -6.97 18.67
CA GLY A 176 18.11 -7.06 18.94
C GLY A 176 18.59 -6.20 20.12
N VAL A 177 17.72 -5.43 20.75
CA VAL A 177 18.07 -4.60 21.92
C VAL A 177 17.92 -5.44 23.20
N PRO A 178 18.93 -5.44 24.11
CA PRO A 178 18.82 -6.16 25.38
C PRO A 178 17.64 -5.69 26.23
N GLU A 179 16.91 -6.63 26.81
CA GLU A 179 15.69 -6.35 27.57
C GLU A 179 15.94 -5.43 28.78
N GLN A 180 17.07 -5.59 29.49
CA GLN A 180 17.42 -4.71 30.60
C GLN A 180 17.62 -3.24 30.19
N ILE A 181 17.97 -2.98 28.93
CA ILE A 181 18.10 -1.62 28.39
C ILE A 181 16.73 -1.13 27.93
N LEU A 182 16.01 -1.95 27.17
CA LEU A 182 14.70 -1.59 26.62
C LEU A 182 13.65 -1.28 27.70
N LEU A 183 13.66 -2.05 28.80
CA LEU A 183 12.70 -1.91 29.90
C LEU A 183 13.18 -1.00 31.06
N LYS A 184 14.33 -0.33 30.90
CA LYS A 184 14.92 0.49 31.97
C LYS A 184 13.98 1.63 32.37
N LYS A 185 13.75 1.77 33.69
CA LYS A 185 12.83 2.79 34.24
C LYS A 185 13.41 4.20 34.41
N GLY A 186 14.73 4.31 34.30
CA GLY A 186 15.47 5.56 34.49
C GLY A 186 16.00 6.11 33.18
N ARG A 187 16.81 7.18 33.29
CA ARG A 187 17.58 7.66 32.14
C ARG A 187 18.57 6.59 31.70
N LEU A 188 18.70 6.45 30.39
CA LEU A 188 19.72 5.63 29.75
C LEU A 188 21.07 6.35 29.90
N THR A 189 22.15 5.57 30.03
CA THR A 189 23.50 6.10 29.83
C THR A 189 23.74 6.36 28.34
N ASP A 190 24.80 7.09 28.00
CA ASP A 190 25.12 7.38 26.60
C ASP A 190 25.38 6.08 25.82
N GLU A 191 26.04 5.08 26.44
CA GLU A 191 26.30 3.77 25.83
C GLU A 191 25.01 2.96 25.64
N GLU A 192 24.10 2.98 26.61
CA GLU A 192 22.78 2.34 26.49
C GLU A 192 21.94 3.00 25.39
N TYR A 193 22.05 4.33 25.25
CA TYR A 193 21.37 5.08 24.21
C TYR A 193 21.90 4.74 22.82
N GLU A 194 23.22 4.60 22.65
CA GLU A 194 23.83 4.12 21.39
C GLU A 194 23.33 2.73 21.00
N ILE A 195 23.15 1.83 21.98
CA ILE A 195 22.58 0.49 21.73
C ILE A 195 21.14 0.61 21.22
N ILE A 196 20.31 1.46 21.81
CA ILE A 196 18.95 1.69 21.30
C ILE A 196 18.97 2.31 19.91
N GLN A 197 19.85 3.27 19.64
CA GLN A 197 19.99 3.90 18.32
C GLN A 197 20.41 2.93 17.21
N SER A 198 20.87 1.72 17.54
CA SER A 198 21.20 0.70 16.56
C SER A 198 19.98 0.00 15.95
N HIS A 199 18.79 0.09 16.58
CA HIS A 199 17.61 -0.65 16.13
C HIS A 199 17.16 -0.36 14.67
N PRO A 200 17.30 0.84 14.08
CA PRO A 200 16.95 1.03 12.68
C PRO A 200 17.85 0.20 11.76
N THR A 201 19.14 0.11 12.08
CA THR A 201 20.11 -0.68 11.31
C THR A 201 19.87 -2.18 11.50
N ILE A 202 19.64 -2.63 12.74
CA ILE A 202 19.29 -4.03 13.03
C ILE A 202 18.00 -4.41 12.29
N GLY A 203 16.99 -3.54 12.35
CA GLY A 203 15.71 -3.76 11.69
C GLY A 203 15.86 -3.90 10.18
N TYR A 204 16.60 -2.96 9.55
CA TYR A 204 16.95 -3.05 8.14
C TYR A 204 17.63 -4.39 7.81
N ASP A 205 18.65 -4.79 8.58
CA ASP A 205 19.38 -6.03 8.34
C ASP A 205 18.54 -7.29 8.50
N MET A 206 17.54 -7.27 9.38
CA MET A 206 16.60 -8.38 9.57
C MET A 206 15.67 -8.58 8.37
N ILE A 207 15.17 -7.49 7.77
CA ILE A 207 14.12 -7.57 6.75
C ILE A 207 14.59 -7.28 5.31
N LYS A 208 15.85 -6.88 5.09
CA LYS A 208 16.41 -6.57 3.75
C LYS A 208 16.35 -7.73 2.75
N HIS A 209 16.20 -8.96 3.22
CA HIS A 209 16.11 -10.16 2.38
C HIS A 209 14.70 -10.42 1.84
N VAL A 210 13.69 -9.67 2.30
CA VAL A 210 12.34 -9.74 1.75
C VAL A 210 12.34 -9.03 0.39
N GLY A 211 12.14 -9.81 -0.68
CA GLY A 211 12.27 -9.32 -2.06
C GLY A 211 11.41 -8.10 -2.37
N GLU A 212 10.17 -8.06 -1.87
CA GLU A 212 9.25 -6.92 -2.05
C GLU A 212 9.78 -5.63 -1.40
N PHE A 213 10.38 -5.73 -0.20
CA PHE A 213 10.86 -4.57 0.55
C PHE A 213 12.10 -3.92 -0.06
N SER A 214 12.93 -4.72 -0.74
CA SER A 214 14.16 -4.24 -1.38
C SER A 214 13.94 -3.20 -2.48
N GLN A 215 12.71 -3.04 -2.98
CA GLN A 215 12.42 -2.21 -4.16
C GLN A 215 11.33 -1.15 -3.94
N ASN A 216 10.63 -1.18 -2.79
CA ASN A 216 9.39 -0.42 -2.61
C ASN A 216 9.48 0.72 -1.59
N GLY A 217 10.52 0.79 -0.74
CA GLY A 217 10.72 1.85 0.25
C GLY A 217 10.45 1.45 1.71
N VAL A 218 9.98 0.22 1.99
CA VAL A 218 9.80 -0.26 3.38
C VAL A 218 11.12 -0.23 4.16
N LEU A 219 12.22 -0.65 3.52
CA LEU A 219 13.55 -0.64 4.16
C LEU A 219 14.01 0.78 4.54
N ASP A 220 13.71 1.76 3.70
CA ASP A 220 14.05 3.16 3.94
C ASP A 220 13.31 3.71 5.16
N ILE A 221 12.04 3.33 5.33
CA ILE A 221 11.25 3.69 6.51
C ILE A 221 11.91 3.13 7.77
N VAL A 222 12.17 1.82 7.80
CA VAL A 222 12.77 1.17 8.96
C VAL A 222 14.14 1.77 9.30
N LEU A 223 14.97 2.07 8.29
CA LEU A 223 16.30 2.59 8.51
C LEU A 223 16.33 4.07 8.92
N HIS A 224 15.40 4.90 8.41
CA HIS A 224 15.49 6.36 8.48
C HIS A 224 14.38 7.07 9.26
N HIS A 225 13.44 6.34 9.89
CA HIS A 225 12.34 6.98 10.65
C HIS A 225 12.81 7.83 11.86
N HIS A 226 14.07 7.69 12.30
CA HIS A 226 14.69 8.54 13.31
C HIS A 226 15.67 9.59 12.76
N GLU A 227 15.76 9.74 11.44
CA GLU A 227 16.42 10.89 10.84
C GLU A 227 15.62 12.16 11.15
N ARG A 228 16.34 13.27 11.32
CA ARG A 228 15.73 14.58 11.62
C ARG A 228 15.97 15.52 10.47
N PHE A 229 14.99 16.34 10.14
CA PHE A 229 15.07 17.27 9.01
C PHE A 229 16.28 18.23 9.08
N ASP A 230 16.76 18.54 10.28
CA ASP A 230 17.96 19.34 10.57
C ASP A 230 19.30 18.60 10.41
N GLY A 231 19.30 17.29 10.18
CA GLY A 231 20.49 16.44 10.08
C GLY A 231 21.05 15.97 11.42
N LYS A 232 20.33 16.18 12.53
CA LYS A 232 20.77 15.75 13.88
C LYS A 232 20.23 14.37 14.28
N GLY A 233 19.57 13.67 13.36
CA GLY A 233 19.00 12.35 13.59
C GLY A 233 20.04 11.23 13.46
N TYR A 234 19.56 10.01 13.31
CA TYR A 234 20.38 8.81 13.15
C TYR A 234 19.64 7.80 12.24
N PRO A 235 20.34 6.82 11.64
CA PRO A 235 21.76 6.48 11.78
C PRO A 235 22.72 7.20 10.82
N LYS A 236 22.23 7.80 9.74
CA LYS A 236 23.04 8.40 8.67
C LYS A 236 23.15 9.93 8.76
N ARG A 237 22.34 10.60 9.59
CA ARG A 237 22.32 12.06 9.77
C ARG A 237 21.97 12.78 8.45
N LEU A 238 21.03 12.21 7.71
CA LEU A 238 20.53 12.79 6.46
C LEU A 238 19.80 14.11 6.75
N LYS A 239 19.89 15.08 5.85
CA LYS A 239 19.30 16.41 6.05
C LYS A 239 18.22 16.73 5.03
N GLY A 240 17.14 17.34 5.49
CA GLY A 240 16.06 17.83 4.64
C GLY A 240 15.44 16.74 3.77
N HIS A 241 15.48 16.95 2.45
CA HIS A 241 14.92 16.03 1.45
C HIS A 241 15.82 14.86 1.07
N GLU A 242 17.03 14.75 1.66
CA GLU A 242 17.85 13.54 1.56
C GLU A 242 17.20 12.37 2.32
N ILE A 243 16.37 12.68 3.32
CA ILE A 243 15.58 11.68 4.05
C ILE A 243 14.42 11.24 3.16
N PRO A 244 14.25 9.92 2.90
CA PRO A 244 13.15 9.40 2.11
C PRO A 244 11.78 9.89 2.59
N LEU A 245 10.90 10.26 1.65
CA LEU A 245 9.58 10.84 1.95
C LEU A 245 8.80 10.01 2.96
N PHE A 246 8.71 8.69 2.76
CA PHE A 246 7.93 7.82 3.62
C PHE A 246 8.49 7.72 5.05
N ALA A 247 9.82 7.79 5.20
CA ALA A 247 10.46 7.83 6.52
C ALA A 247 10.11 9.14 7.25
N ARG A 248 10.08 10.28 6.55
CA ARG A 248 9.66 11.58 7.13
C ARG A 248 8.20 11.59 7.56
N ILE A 249 7.31 10.92 6.80
CA ILE A 249 5.90 10.73 7.18
C ILE A 249 5.81 9.91 8.48
N VAL A 250 6.50 8.78 8.54
CA VAL A 250 6.49 7.88 9.70
C VAL A 250 7.11 8.54 10.94
N ALA A 251 8.16 9.36 10.79
CA ALA A 251 8.78 10.09 11.89
C ALA A 251 7.80 11.04 12.62
N VAL A 252 6.93 11.73 11.87
CA VAL A 252 5.87 12.60 12.43
C VAL A 252 4.81 11.75 13.15
N ALA A 253 4.36 10.68 12.50
CA ALA A 253 3.35 9.77 13.05
C ALA A 253 3.81 9.08 14.35
N ASP A 254 5.05 8.58 14.37
CA ASP A 254 5.69 7.96 15.53
C ASP A 254 5.81 8.95 16.69
N THR A 255 6.35 10.14 16.43
CA THR A 255 6.50 11.14 17.50
C THR A 255 5.15 11.57 18.08
N TYR A 256 4.11 11.71 17.26
CA TYR A 256 2.79 12.03 17.76
C TYR A 256 2.20 10.90 18.61
N ASP A 257 2.23 9.65 18.15
CA ASP A 257 1.72 8.53 18.94
C ASP A 257 2.50 8.40 20.25
N ALA A 258 3.83 8.51 20.20
CA ALA A 258 4.69 8.53 21.38
C ALA A 258 4.30 9.60 22.41
N MET A 259 3.75 10.74 21.95
CA MET A 259 3.31 11.81 22.82
C MET A 259 1.92 11.60 23.42
N THR A 260 0.99 11.03 22.63
CA THR A 260 -0.44 10.88 22.98
C THR A 260 -0.80 9.52 23.56
N SER A 261 0.08 8.53 23.46
CA SER A 261 -0.08 7.22 24.08
C SER A 261 0.34 7.26 25.54
N LYS A 262 -0.41 6.58 26.42
CA LYS A 262 -0.11 6.50 27.85
C LYS A 262 1.17 5.68 28.06
N ARG A 263 2.19 6.25 28.70
CA ARG A 263 3.46 5.57 29.05
C ARG A 263 3.59 5.45 30.56
N VAL A 264 4.38 4.49 31.07
CA VAL A 264 4.53 4.28 32.52
C VAL A 264 5.17 5.48 33.25
N TYR A 265 5.98 6.28 32.56
CA TYR A 265 6.66 7.45 33.14
C TYR A 265 5.97 8.78 32.83
N ARG A 266 4.93 8.78 31.99
CA ARG A 266 4.24 10.01 31.59
C ARG A 266 2.81 9.74 31.17
N ASP A 267 1.89 10.54 31.70
CA ASP A 267 0.54 10.59 31.16
C ASP A 267 0.54 11.05 29.69
N ALA A 268 -0.46 10.59 28.94
CA ALA A 268 -0.69 11.02 27.57
C ALA A 268 -0.84 12.55 27.53
N LEU A 269 -0.14 13.20 26.60
CA LEU A 269 -0.41 14.61 26.34
C LEU A 269 -1.77 14.76 25.67
N ASP A 270 -2.47 15.85 25.96
CA ASP A 270 -3.65 16.20 25.20
C ASP A 270 -3.25 16.51 23.74
N GLN A 271 -4.21 16.32 22.84
CA GLN A 271 -4.02 16.48 21.41
C GLN A 271 -3.47 17.88 21.04
N ASN A 272 -3.93 18.95 21.70
CA ASN A 272 -3.47 20.31 21.35
C ASN A 272 -2.01 20.52 21.75
N THR A 273 -1.61 20.00 22.91
CA THR A 273 -0.21 20.05 23.36
C THR A 273 0.69 19.23 22.43
N ALA A 274 0.31 18.00 22.07
CA ALA A 274 1.07 17.18 21.14
C ALA A 274 1.24 17.85 19.77
N LEU A 275 0.16 18.43 19.22
CA LEU A 275 0.22 19.19 17.96
C LEU A 275 1.10 20.43 18.07
N ASN A 276 1.11 21.11 19.22
CA ASN A 276 1.97 22.26 19.43
C ASN A 276 3.46 21.87 19.40
N GLU A 277 3.83 20.71 19.96
CA GLU A 277 5.20 20.20 19.86
C GLU A 277 5.58 19.83 18.42
N ILE A 278 4.66 19.23 17.65
CA ILE A 278 4.89 19.00 16.20
C ILE A 278 5.13 20.34 15.47
N ARG A 279 4.35 21.38 15.77
CA ARG A 279 4.54 22.72 15.17
C ARG A 279 5.90 23.33 15.54
N LYS A 280 6.33 23.21 16.80
CA LYS A 280 7.65 23.70 17.23
C LYS A 280 8.80 22.94 16.55
N GLY A 281 8.60 21.66 16.24
CA GLY A 281 9.57 20.81 15.56
C GLY A 281 9.69 21.04 14.04
N LYS A 282 8.87 21.92 13.44
CA LYS A 282 8.89 22.22 12.00
C LYS A 282 10.26 22.75 11.56
N GLY A 283 10.78 22.18 10.48
CA GLY A 283 12.08 22.56 9.90
C GLY A 283 13.28 22.13 10.73
N THR A 284 13.07 21.52 11.89
CA THR A 284 14.12 20.97 12.75
C THR A 284 14.00 19.45 12.83
N GLN A 285 13.12 18.94 13.68
CA GLN A 285 12.86 17.51 13.77
C GLN A 285 12.08 17.02 12.54
N PHE A 286 11.08 17.79 12.11
CA PHE A 286 10.12 17.38 11.10
C PHE A 286 10.23 18.20 9.83
N ASP A 287 9.90 17.55 8.71
CA ASP A 287 9.59 18.25 7.47
C ASP A 287 8.44 19.25 7.71
N PRO A 288 8.61 20.54 7.38
CA PRO A 288 7.57 21.55 7.50
C PRO A 288 6.25 21.16 6.82
N GLU A 289 6.31 20.64 5.58
CA GLU A 289 5.13 20.33 4.77
C GLU A 289 4.32 19.19 5.41
N ILE A 290 5.00 18.12 5.81
CA ILE A 290 4.36 16.96 6.44
C ILE A 290 3.78 17.34 7.80
N ALA A 291 4.47 18.18 8.57
CA ALA A 291 3.97 18.66 9.85
C ALA A 291 2.75 19.59 9.70
N ASP A 292 2.68 20.39 8.63
CA ASP A 292 1.49 21.18 8.29
C ASP A 292 0.31 20.28 7.93
N VAL A 293 0.53 19.32 7.02
CA VAL A 293 -0.47 18.33 6.61
C VAL A 293 -1.01 17.57 7.83
N PHE A 294 -0.12 17.09 8.70
CA PHE A 294 -0.53 16.32 9.87
C PHE A 294 -1.41 17.14 10.83
N ASP A 295 -1.07 18.42 11.06
CA ASP A 295 -1.87 19.31 11.90
C ASP A 295 -3.29 19.50 11.35
N GLU A 296 -3.42 19.71 10.04
CA GLU A 296 -4.70 19.83 9.36
C GLU A 296 -5.56 18.57 9.53
N VAL A 297 -4.96 17.40 9.30
CA VAL A 297 -5.67 16.11 9.35
C VAL A 297 -6.19 15.81 10.75
N ILE A 298 -5.38 16.02 11.79
CA ILE A 298 -5.78 15.74 13.17
C ILE A 298 -6.87 16.72 13.65
N ARG A 299 -6.79 18.00 13.28
CA ARG A 299 -7.84 18.99 13.58
C ARG A 299 -9.16 18.65 12.90
N SER A 300 -9.11 18.26 11.63
CA SER A 300 -10.29 17.87 10.84
C SER A 300 -10.96 16.60 11.40
N ALA A 301 -10.17 15.63 11.85
CA ALA A 301 -10.68 14.43 12.51
C ALA A 301 -11.36 14.71 13.86
N GLY A 302 -10.84 15.69 14.63
CA GLY A 302 -11.45 16.14 15.89
C GLY A 302 -12.84 16.78 15.69
N HIS A 303 -13.02 17.57 14.64
CA HIS A 303 -14.29 18.25 14.34
C HIS A 303 -15.40 17.28 13.87
N ARG A 304 -15.04 16.17 13.22
CA ARG A 304 -16.02 15.14 12.84
C ARG A 304 -16.56 14.35 14.04
N LYS A 305 -15.78 14.22 15.12
CA LYS A 305 -16.22 13.54 16.35
C LYS A 305 -17.04 14.41 17.30
N SER A 306 -16.93 15.75 17.22
CA SER A 306 -17.75 16.65 18.03
C SER A 306 -19.16 16.89 17.48
N ASN A 307 -19.37 16.55 16.19
CA ASN A 307 -20.64 16.76 15.47
C ASN A 307 -21.42 15.45 15.21
N ALA A 308 -21.00 14.33 15.81
CA ALA A 308 -21.65 13.02 15.75
C ALA A 308 -22.02 12.57 17.16
#